data_AF-W1YT17-F1
#
_entry.id   AF-W1YT17-F1
#
_cell.length_a   1.000
_cell.length_b   1.000
_cell.length_c   1.000
_cell.angle_alpha   90.00
_cell.angle_beta   90.00
_cell.angle_gamma   90.00
#
_symmetry.space_group_name_H-M   'P 1'
#
loop_
_entity.id
_entity.type
_entity.pdbx_description
1 polymer ?
#
loop_
_entity_poly.entity_id
_entity_poly.type
_entity_poly.pdbx_seq_one_letter_code
_entity_poly.pdbx_strand_id
1 'polypeptide(L)'
;DTVKSIYEIEGAREVAIEFRSFSKTAGFTGTRCAYAVVPKEVTGKTKSGEPQPLNPMWNRRQCTKFNGVPYIIQRGAEAVYTKEGREQTRANIAYYKENARIIKEGLES
;
A
#
# COMPACT_ATOMS: atom_id res chain seq x y z
N ASP A 1 12.23 4.90 15.94
CA ASP A 1 11.30 4.80 14.80
C ASP A 1 11.60 3.61 13.93
N THR A 2 10.56 3.00 13.35
CA THR A 2 10.71 1.91 12.37
C THR A 2 10.24 2.43 11.02
N VAL A 3 11.04 2.18 9.98
CA VAL A 3 10.75 2.51 8.58
C VAL A 3 9.30 2.12 8.21
N LYS A 4 8.54 3.07 7.67
CA LYS A 4 7.14 2.89 7.26
C LYS A 4 6.99 2.78 5.75
N SER A 5 7.97 3.22 4.97
CA SER A 5 8.07 3.06 3.52
C SER A 5 9.48 2.67 3.12
N ILE A 6 9.62 1.81 2.11
CA ILE A 6 10.95 1.49 1.55
C ILE A 6 11.64 2.74 0.98
N TYR A 7 10.86 3.75 0.56
CA TYR A 7 11.39 5.00 0.01
C TYR A 7 11.92 5.98 1.06
N GLU A 8 11.90 5.62 2.35
CA GLU A 8 12.72 6.31 3.37
C GLU A 8 14.21 5.98 3.23
N ILE A 9 14.56 4.95 2.45
CA ILE A 9 15.94 4.52 2.19
C ILE A 9 16.45 5.14 0.88
N GLU A 10 17.63 5.75 0.92
CA GLU A 10 18.30 6.30 -0.27
C GLU A 10 18.55 5.20 -1.32
N GLY A 11 18.37 5.52 -2.59
CA GLY A 11 18.49 4.56 -3.70
C GLY A 11 17.30 3.61 -3.88
N ALA A 12 16.37 3.51 -2.92
CA ALA A 12 15.24 2.57 -3.01
C ALA A 12 14.35 2.78 -4.26
N ARG A 13 14.28 4.01 -4.77
CA ARG A 13 13.48 4.33 -5.97
C ARG A 13 13.98 3.63 -7.24
N GLU A 14 15.26 3.27 -7.29
CA GLU A 14 15.88 2.60 -8.43
C GLU A 14 15.65 1.08 -8.41
N VAL A 15 15.29 0.52 -7.24
CA VAL A 15 15.28 -0.93 -7.02
C VAL A 15 13.96 -1.48 -6.46
N ALA A 16 13.04 -0.64 -5.99
CA ALA A 16 11.85 -1.09 -5.27
C ALA A 16 10.52 -0.59 -5.84
N ILE A 17 9.54 -1.49 -5.87
CA ILE A 17 8.11 -1.21 -6.06
C ILE A 17 7.41 -1.43 -4.71
N GLU A 18 6.61 -0.46 -4.26
CA GLU A 18 5.90 -0.56 -2.98
C GLU A 18 4.43 -0.86 -3.18
N PHE A 19 3.89 -1.82 -2.42
CA PHE A 19 2.47 -2.17 -2.42
C PHE A 19 1.84 -1.76 -1.09
N ARG A 20 0.65 -1.15 -1.17
CA ARG A 20 -0.09 -0.64 -0.02
C ARG A 20 -1.55 -1.06 -0.13
N SER A 21 -2.19 -1.29 1.02
CA SER A 21 -3.58 -1.73 1.08
C SER A 21 -4.38 -0.95 2.12
N PHE A 22 -5.62 -0.63 1.79
CA PHE A 22 -6.57 -0.07 2.74
C PHE A 22 -7.30 -1.14 3.56
N SER A 23 -7.17 -2.44 3.22
CA SER A 23 -7.95 -3.49 3.87
C SER A 23 -7.64 -3.63 5.36
N LYS A 24 -6.36 -3.58 5.74
CA LYS A 24 -5.95 -3.64 7.15
C LYS A 24 -5.88 -2.27 7.82
N THR A 25 -5.59 -1.23 7.04
CA THR A 25 -5.46 0.13 7.55
C THR A 25 -6.82 0.73 7.88
N ALA A 26 -7.77 0.67 6.93
CA ALA A 26 -9.06 1.36 7.02
C ALA A 26 -10.27 0.39 7.06
N GLY A 27 -10.04 -0.92 7.22
CA GLY A 27 -11.12 -1.92 7.27
C GLY A 27 -11.72 -2.27 5.91
N PHE A 28 -11.05 -1.97 4.79
CA PHE A 28 -11.57 -2.21 3.42
C PHE A 28 -11.44 -3.69 2.99
N THR A 29 -11.67 -4.63 3.89
CA THR A 29 -11.65 -6.08 3.59
C THR A 29 -12.77 -6.47 2.63
N GLY A 30 -13.96 -5.85 2.78
CA GLY A 30 -15.08 -5.95 1.83
C GLY A 30 -15.06 -4.90 0.71
N THR A 31 -14.56 -3.69 1.00
CA THR A 31 -14.58 -2.54 0.08
C THR A 31 -13.46 -2.57 -0.97
N ARG A 32 -12.42 -3.41 -0.80
CA ARG A 32 -11.35 -3.72 -1.77
C ARG A 32 -10.69 -2.50 -2.44
N CYS A 33 -9.73 -1.88 -1.75
CA CYS A 33 -8.88 -0.84 -2.32
C CYS A 33 -7.41 -1.01 -1.90
N ALA A 34 -6.51 -0.79 -2.86
CA ALA A 34 -5.07 -0.88 -2.71
C ALA A 34 -4.38 -0.02 -3.77
N TYR A 35 -3.10 0.28 -3.60
CA TYR A 35 -2.28 0.96 -4.61
C TYR A 35 -0.86 0.39 -4.64
N ALA A 36 -0.21 0.58 -5.79
CA ALA A 36 1.21 0.29 -5.97
C ALA A 36 1.93 1.57 -6.39
N VAL A 37 3.08 1.84 -5.77
CA VAL A 37 4.00 2.89 -6.20
C VAL A 37 5.05 2.23 -7.07
N VAL A 38 5.03 2.55 -8.36
CA VAL A 38 6.04 2.11 -9.33
C VAL A 38 6.86 3.34 -9.73
N PRO A 39 8.06 3.55 -9.17
CA PRO A 39 8.91 4.70 -9.52
C PRO A 39 9.21 4.75 -11.01
N LYS A 40 9.56 5.92 -11.55
CA LYS A 40 9.99 6.03 -12.95
C LYS A 40 11.44 5.54 -13.12
N GLU A 41 12.19 5.58 -12.04
CA GLU A 41 13.60 5.24 -11.91
C GLU A 41 13.83 3.72 -11.89
N VAL A 42 12.84 2.93 -11.45
CA VAL A 42 12.96 1.48 -11.41
C VAL A 42 12.93 0.87 -12.81
N THR A 43 13.97 0.12 -13.14
CA THR A 43 14.14 -0.55 -14.42
C THR A 43 14.35 -2.05 -14.24
N GLY A 44 13.85 -2.85 -15.19
CA GLY A 44 14.28 -4.23 -15.38
C GLY A 44 15.41 -4.30 -16.42
N LYS A 45 15.82 -5.52 -16.79
CA LYS A 45 16.79 -5.75 -17.87
C LYS A 45 16.17 -6.59 -18.97
N THR A 46 16.45 -6.24 -20.23
CA THR A 46 16.12 -7.10 -21.37
C THR A 46 17.07 -8.30 -21.44
N LYS A 47 16.83 -9.24 -22.37
CA LYS A 47 17.75 -10.35 -22.63
C LYS A 47 19.14 -9.89 -23.05
N SER A 48 19.27 -8.73 -23.71
CA SER A 48 20.54 -8.14 -24.11
C SER A 48 21.21 -7.32 -23.00
N GLY A 49 20.58 -7.19 -21.82
CA GLY A 49 21.11 -6.44 -20.68
C GLY A 49 20.70 -4.97 -20.63
N GLU A 50 19.99 -4.47 -21.63
CA GLU A 50 19.55 -3.07 -21.69
C GLU A 50 18.50 -2.75 -20.61
N PRO A 51 18.56 -1.56 -19.99
CA PRO A 51 17.59 -1.15 -18.98
C PRO A 51 16.22 -0.91 -19.62
N GLN A 52 15.17 -1.45 -18.99
CA GLN A 52 13.79 -1.30 -19.44
C GLN A 52 12.90 -0.72 -18.33
N PRO A 53 12.31 0.48 -18.49
CA PRO A 53 11.47 1.10 -17.46
C PRO A 53 10.21 0.28 -17.12
N LEU A 54 9.98 0.02 -15.83
CA LEU A 54 8.83 -0.78 -15.41
C LEU A 54 7.53 0.04 -15.29
N ASN A 55 7.62 1.34 -15.00
CA ASN A 55 6.45 2.22 -14.86
C ASN A 55 5.52 2.23 -16.09
N PRO A 56 5.99 2.48 -17.34
CA PRO A 56 5.12 2.44 -18.51
C PRO A 56 4.56 1.04 -18.80
N MET A 57 5.32 -0.02 -18.50
CA MET A 57 4.85 -1.40 -18.62
C MET A 57 3.71 -1.69 -17.64
N TRP A 58 3.83 -1.22 -16.40
CA TRP A 58 2.77 -1.32 -15.39
C TRP A 58 1.51 -0.56 -15.83
N ASN A 59 1.66 0.66 -16.34
CA ASN A 59 0.53 1.42 -16.87
C ASN A 59 -0.17 0.67 -18.01
N ARG A 60 0.59 0.17 -18.99
CA ARG A 60 0.05 -0.62 -20.10
C ARG A 60 -0.67 -1.88 -19.64
N ARG A 61 -0.21 -2.52 -18.56
CA ARG A 61 -0.90 -3.66 -17.92
C ARG A 61 -2.21 -3.21 -17.27
N GLN A 62 -2.20 -2.12 -16.51
CA GLN A 62 -3.39 -1.62 -15.83
C GLN A 62 -4.48 -1.22 -16.82
N CYS A 63 -4.17 -0.43 -17.84
CA CYS A 63 -5.15 0.04 -18.84
C CYS A 63 -5.68 -1.05 -19.78
N THR A 64 -5.29 -2.31 -19.62
CA THR A 64 -5.75 -3.41 -20.50
C THR A 64 -6.26 -4.62 -19.75
N LYS A 65 -5.73 -4.90 -18.55
CA LYS A 65 -6.15 -6.03 -17.73
C LYS A 65 -6.93 -5.61 -16.49
N PHE A 66 -7.24 -4.32 -16.35
CA PHE A 66 -7.98 -3.78 -15.23
C PHE A 66 -8.88 -2.62 -15.66
N ASN A 67 -10.10 -2.57 -15.12
CA ASN A 67 -11.08 -1.54 -15.48
C ASN A 67 -11.14 -0.37 -14.47
N GLY A 68 -10.16 -0.28 -13.57
CA GLY A 68 -10.13 0.75 -12.53
C GLY A 68 -10.89 0.37 -11.26
N VAL A 69 -10.56 1.06 -10.17
CA VAL A 69 -11.29 0.93 -8.90
C VAL A 69 -12.60 1.73 -9.01
N PRO A 70 -13.76 1.19 -8.58
CA PRO A 70 -15.02 1.93 -8.61
C PRO A 70 -14.95 3.28 -7.89
N TYR A 71 -15.59 4.29 -8.47
CA TYR A 71 -15.56 5.67 -7.96
C TYR A 71 -15.95 5.77 -6.48
N ILE A 72 -17.03 5.10 -6.07
CA ILE A 72 -17.52 5.12 -4.67
C ILE A 72 -16.45 4.60 -3.71
N ILE A 73 -15.69 3.57 -4.11
CA ILE A 73 -14.59 3.02 -3.32
C ILE A 73 -13.43 4.01 -3.23
N GLN A 74 -13.12 4.72 -4.32
CA GLN A 74 -12.10 5.77 -4.31
C GLN A 74 -12.48 6.93 -3.37
N ARG A 75 -13.74 7.35 -3.35
CA ARG A 75 -14.24 8.37 -2.41
C ARG A 75 -14.13 7.90 -0.95
N GLY A 76 -14.38 6.62 -0.68
CA GLY A 76 -14.09 6.03 0.63
C GLY A 76 -12.61 6.10 0.99
N ALA A 77 -11.73 5.72 0.06
CA ALA A 77 -10.28 5.74 0.28
C ALA A 77 -9.72 7.16 0.48
N GLU A 78 -10.28 8.16 -0.21
CA GLU A 78 -9.98 9.57 0.00
C GLU A 78 -10.38 10.04 1.40
N ALA A 79 -11.55 9.64 1.89
CA ALA A 79 -12.04 10.01 3.22
C ALA A 79 -11.12 9.51 4.35
N VAL A 80 -10.38 8.41 4.14
CA VAL A 80 -9.35 7.92 5.10
C VAL A 80 -8.29 8.98 5.40
N TYR A 81 -8.03 9.90 4.46
CA TYR A 81 -7.01 10.92 4.61
C TYR A 81 -7.50 12.22 5.27
N THR A 82 -8.81 12.40 5.52
CA THR A 82 -9.31 13.54 6.30
C THR A 82 -8.89 13.44 7.76
N LYS A 83 -9.05 14.52 8.53
CA LYS A 83 -8.73 14.51 9.95
C LYS A 83 -9.55 13.45 10.70
N GLU A 84 -10.86 13.43 10.46
CA GLU A 84 -11.81 12.51 11.09
C GLU A 84 -11.54 11.07 10.65
N GLY A 85 -11.28 10.85 9.35
CA GLY A 85 -10.95 9.53 8.82
C GLY A 85 -9.66 8.96 9.41
N ARG A 86 -8.64 9.81 9.61
CA ARG A 86 -7.39 9.42 10.29
C ARG A 86 -7.62 9.09 11.76
N GLU A 87 -8.42 9.88 12.47
CA GLU A 87 -8.77 9.63 13.88
C GLU A 87 -9.51 8.29 14.05
N GLN A 88 -10.56 8.06 13.25
CA GLN A 88 -11.32 6.80 13.23
C GLN A 88 -10.43 5.60 12.87
N THR A 89 -9.60 5.75 11.85
CA THR A 89 -8.64 4.71 11.43
C THR A 89 -7.66 4.37 12.55
N ARG A 90 -7.11 5.37 13.23
CA ARG A 90 -6.18 5.16 14.36
C ARG A 90 -6.85 4.50 15.55
N ALA A 91 -8.08 4.90 15.88
CA ALA A 91 -8.86 4.27 16.95
C ALA A 91 -9.10 2.77 16.66
N ASN A 92 -9.47 2.42 15.42
CA ASN A 92 -9.65 1.03 15.02
C ASN A 92 -8.35 0.22 15.09
N ILE A 93 -7.23 0.78 14.62
CA ILE A 93 -5.91 0.15 14.73
C ILE A 93 -5.52 -0.05 16.21
N ALA A 94 -5.77 0.94 17.07
CA ALA A 94 -5.47 0.85 18.50
C ALA A 94 -6.23 -0.28 19.17
N TYR A 95 -7.52 -0.45 18.85
CA TYR A 95 -8.33 -1.58 19.31
C TYR A 95 -7.70 -2.93 18.90
N TYR A 96 -7.30 -3.10 17.64
CA TYR A 96 -6.65 -4.35 17.21
C TYR A 96 -5.27 -4.58 17.85
N LYS A 97 -4.50 -3.51 18.11
CA LYS A 97 -3.23 -3.61 18.83
C LYS A 97 -3.43 -4.03 20.28
N GLU A 98 -4.51 -3.59 20.92
CA GLU A 98 -4.86 -4.02 22.28
C GLU A 98 -5.22 -5.50 22.31
N ASN A 99 -6.03 -5.97 21.36
CA ASN A 99 -6.30 -7.41 21.23
C ASN A 99 -5.00 -8.22 21.05
N ALA A 100 -4.07 -7.73 20.23
CA ALA A 100 -2.77 -8.39 20.04
C ALA A 100 -1.93 -8.43 21.32
N ARG A 101 -1.96 -7.37 22.14
CA ARG A 101 -1.29 -7.33 23.45
C ARG A 101 -1.86 -8.38 24.39
N ILE A 102 -3.18 -8.42 24.54
CA ILE A 102 -3.89 -9.38 25.41
C ILE A 102 -3.56 -10.83 25.01
N ILE A 103 -3.61 -11.15 23.71
CA ILE A 103 -3.29 -12.49 23.21
C ILE A 103 -1.83 -12.85 23.51
N LYS A 104 -0.90 -11.91 23.28
CA LYS A 104 0.52 -12.14 23.57
C LYS A 104 0.75 -12.46 25.05
N GLU A 105 0.17 -11.66 25.95
CA GLU A 105 0.33 -11.86 27.39
C GLU A 105 -0.21 -13.22 27.86
N GLY A 106 -1.38 -13.63 27.35
CA GLY A 106 -1.94 -14.94 27.68
C GLY A 106 -1.16 -16.14 27.13
N LEU A 107 -0.26 -15.94 26.15
CA LEU A 107 0.64 -16.98 25.65
C LEU A 107 2.01 -17.00 26.37
N GLU A 108 2.36 -15.92 27.07
CA GLU A 108 3.61 -15.80 27.83
C GLU A 108 3.45 -16.25 29.30
N SER A 109 2.21 -16.45 29.78
CA SER A 109 1.87 -16.97 31.11
C SER A 109 1.81 -18.50 31.17
#